data_AF-A0AAJ7J1Q2-F1
#
_entry.id   AF-A0AAJ7J1Q2-F1
#
_cell.length_a   1.000
_cell.length_b   1.000
_cell.length_c   1.000
_cell.angle_alpha   90.00
_cell.angle_beta   90.00
_cell.angle_gamma   90.00
#
_symmetry.space_group_name_H-M   'P 1'
#
loop_
_entity.id
_entity.type
_entity.pdbx_description
1 polymer ?
#
loop_
_entity_poly.entity_id
_entity_poly.type
_entity_poly.pdbx_seq_one_letter_code
_entity_poly.pdbx_strand_id
1 'polypeptide(L)'
;MDHEEEFLNTFFVQVAQLCTDKAKELVFKEKERGSCRQTQMGPWGMLLMHLPQIAVAEHSYADLGFLHTKNKGFLRKDNSLKTVYETLKSDLKRVEEMTRGTIPIGATVADVSNQLCQYITAKIQLIEFYERMYNMSVNNKIMKYQELLQSIEGITEIHSLSCSHLALTAIKASLTLECEILVQLTKAQVELQHWRFLSTLMALYGAQTRMSAWERTLQSKESWKLGFSASFLKANQQPALYQWLVKLRSSILAKYSLYFHTTLSQQASPGEMRSIMSKQNVDYYHKIQSFQRKHDVIAVLMIFDSRGVEDAGPGYKYPRREPNASGHFPVVLCCPSVFVQKPSVHLDNIQKRIKERHAELLAMDKIVYCKNVKDVYTYAMYNTDPKMTLITVFESGKQKDKESHVTSFMTDLCMQIRCNKVYESLRLSK
;
A
#
# COMPACT_ATOMS: atom_id res chain seq x y z
N MET A 1 -12.72 38.10 0.70
CA MET A 1 -12.60 36.92 -0.16
C MET A 1 -13.66 37.12 -1.21
N ASP A 2 -13.26 37.13 -2.48
CA ASP A 2 -14.21 37.35 -3.57
C ASP A 2 -15.18 36.17 -3.66
N HIS A 3 -16.42 36.42 -4.08
CA HIS A 3 -17.50 35.39 -4.11
C HIS A 3 -17.07 34.12 -4.84
N GLU A 4 -16.34 34.28 -5.94
CA GLU A 4 -15.84 33.20 -6.78
C GLU A 4 -14.77 32.35 -6.07
N GLU A 5 -13.91 32.96 -5.26
CA GLU A 5 -12.91 32.22 -4.46
C GLU A 5 -13.60 31.39 -3.37
N GLU A 6 -14.60 31.95 -2.70
CA GLU A 6 -15.40 31.24 -1.69
C GLU A 6 -16.16 30.06 -2.30
N PHE A 7 -16.75 30.26 -3.48
CA PHE A 7 -17.38 29.20 -4.26
C PHE A 7 -16.40 28.09 -4.60
N LEU A 8 -15.24 28.41 -5.18
CA LEU A 8 -14.25 27.40 -5.56
C LEU A 8 -13.75 26.63 -4.34
N ASN A 9 -13.46 27.32 -3.23
CA ASN A 9 -13.04 26.67 -2.00
C ASN A 9 -14.10 25.67 -1.52
N THR A 10 -15.36 26.10 -1.44
CA THR A 10 -16.48 25.22 -1.05
C THR A 10 -16.64 24.03 -2.00
N PHE A 11 -16.55 24.27 -3.30
CA PHE A 11 -16.61 23.23 -4.33
C PHE A 11 -15.49 22.19 -4.14
N PHE A 12 -14.23 22.62 -4.00
CA PHE A 12 -13.10 21.71 -3.86
C PHE A 12 -13.04 21.00 -2.49
N VAL A 13 -13.63 21.59 -1.45
CA VAL A 13 -13.90 20.86 -0.20
C VAL A 13 -14.86 19.71 -0.46
N GLN A 14 -15.96 19.91 -1.20
CA GLN A 14 -16.88 18.81 -1.56
C GLN A 14 -16.19 17.74 -2.41
N VAL A 15 -15.31 18.13 -3.34
CA VAL A 15 -14.51 17.18 -4.15
C VAL A 15 -13.57 16.36 -3.28
N ALA A 16 -12.81 17.00 -2.38
CA ALA A 16 -11.89 16.31 -1.46
C ALA A 16 -12.61 15.36 -0.48
N GLN A 17 -13.87 15.67 -0.15
CA GLN A 17 -14.76 14.83 0.66
C GLN A 17 -15.53 13.78 -0.17
N LEU A 18 -15.29 13.72 -1.48
CA LEU A 18 -15.98 12.84 -2.44
C LEU A 18 -17.51 13.00 -2.45
N CYS A 19 -18.01 14.18 -2.07
CA CYS A 19 -19.42 14.54 -2.07
C CYS A 19 -19.87 15.02 -3.46
N THR A 20 -19.80 14.13 -4.46
CA THR A 20 -20.01 14.44 -5.88
C THR A 20 -21.35 15.12 -6.17
N ASP A 21 -22.44 14.66 -5.56
CA ASP A 21 -23.77 15.22 -5.83
C ASP A 21 -23.90 16.64 -5.29
N LYS A 22 -23.36 16.92 -4.11
CA LYS A 22 -23.29 18.28 -3.55
C LYS A 22 -22.42 19.19 -4.41
N ALA A 23 -21.27 18.70 -4.87
CA ALA A 23 -20.38 19.45 -5.76
C ALA A 23 -21.11 19.84 -7.07
N LYS A 24 -21.88 18.92 -7.65
CA LYS A 24 -22.72 19.20 -8.84
C LYS A 24 -23.83 20.20 -8.55
N GLU A 25 -24.51 20.06 -7.41
CA GLU A 25 -25.58 20.96 -6.99
C GLU A 25 -25.07 22.39 -6.79
N LEU A 26 -23.89 22.57 -6.20
CA LEU A 26 -23.22 23.87 -6.07
C LEU A 26 -23.01 24.51 -7.44
N VAL A 27 -22.44 23.77 -8.40
CA VAL A 27 -22.23 24.27 -9.77
C VAL A 27 -23.56 24.62 -10.45
N PHE A 28 -24.60 23.80 -10.27
CA PHE A 28 -25.92 24.08 -10.83
C PHE A 28 -26.51 25.38 -10.28
N LYS A 29 -26.47 25.57 -8.95
CA LYS A 29 -26.93 26.79 -8.29
C LYS A 29 -26.15 28.04 -8.74
N GLU A 30 -24.85 27.91 -8.93
CA GLU A 30 -24.00 29.01 -9.39
C GLU A 30 -24.32 29.42 -10.84
N LYS A 31 -24.60 28.45 -11.72
CA LYS A 31 -25.03 28.71 -13.10
C LYS A 31 -26.39 29.41 -13.19
N GLU A 32 -27.29 29.10 -12.25
CA GLU A 32 -28.63 29.68 -12.19
C GLU A 32 -28.66 31.10 -11.61
N ARG A 33 -27.55 31.56 -11.02
CA ARG A 33 -27.42 32.93 -10.50
C ARG A 33 -27.44 33.93 -11.64
N GLY A 34 -28.27 34.98 -11.51
CA GLY A 34 -28.61 35.92 -12.59
C GLY A 34 -27.41 36.52 -13.37
N SER A 35 -26.29 36.80 -12.70
CA SER A 35 -25.08 37.33 -13.35
C SER A 35 -24.37 36.32 -14.27
N CYS A 36 -24.48 35.01 -13.99
CA CYS A 36 -23.85 33.95 -14.79
C CYS A 36 -24.70 33.53 -16.01
N ARG A 37 -26.04 33.69 -15.94
CA ARG A 37 -26.96 33.40 -17.05
C ARG A 37 -26.72 34.30 -18.27
N GLN A 38 -26.32 35.56 -18.07
CA GLN A 38 -25.99 36.50 -19.15
C GLN A 38 -24.56 36.30 -19.71
N THR A 39 -23.69 35.60 -18.98
CA THR A 39 -22.26 35.44 -19.30
C THR A 39 -21.86 33.97 -19.42
N GLN A 40 -22.73 33.11 -19.97
CA GLN A 40 -22.41 31.69 -20.21
C GLN A 40 -21.14 31.48 -21.05
N MET A 41 -20.71 32.49 -21.81
CA MET A 41 -19.47 32.52 -22.61
C MET A 41 -18.32 33.30 -21.96
N GLY A 42 -18.48 33.81 -20.75
CA GLY A 42 -17.43 34.53 -20.01
C GLY A 42 -16.42 33.58 -19.34
N PRO A 43 -15.26 34.10 -18.87
CA PRO A 43 -14.22 33.31 -18.23
C PRO A 43 -14.72 32.36 -17.12
N TRP A 44 -15.60 32.87 -16.26
CA TRP A 44 -16.19 32.09 -15.16
C TRP A 44 -17.08 30.95 -15.66
N GLY A 45 -17.95 31.23 -16.64
CA GLY A 45 -18.83 30.24 -17.25
C GLY A 45 -18.03 29.08 -17.87
N MET A 46 -16.90 29.38 -18.53
CA MET A 46 -16.01 28.36 -19.10
C MET A 46 -15.45 27.41 -18.03
N LEU A 47 -15.01 27.92 -16.88
CA LEU A 47 -14.53 27.08 -15.77
C LEU A 47 -15.67 26.21 -15.19
N LEU A 48 -16.84 26.81 -14.93
CA LEU A 48 -18.02 26.12 -14.37
C LEU A 48 -18.51 24.95 -15.24
N MET A 49 -18.18 24.93 -16.54
CA MET A 49 -18.51 23.81 -17.41
C MET A 49 -17.72 22.54 -17.09
N HIS A 50 -16.49 22.67 -16.57
CA HIS A 50 -15.60 21.54 -16.32
C HIS A 50 -15.62 21.03 -14.87
N LEU A 51 -15.97 21.88 -13.90
CA LEU A 51 -15.98 21.50 -12.48
C LEU A 51 -16.79 20.21 -12.18
N PRO A 52 -18.02 20.01 -12.69
CA PRO A 52 -18.78 18.78 -12.42
C PRO A 52 -18.06 17.51 -12.86
N GLN A 53 -17.31 17.57 -13.96
CA GLN A 53 -16.57 16.43 -14.48
C GLN A 53 -15.36 16.09 -13.60
N ILE A 54 -14.71 17.10 -13.00
CA ILE A 54 -13.63 16.89 -12.01
C ILE A 54 -14.17 16.11 -10.81
N ALA A 55 -15.32 16.51 -10.26
CA ALA A 55 -15.93 15.81 -9.12
C ALA A 55 -16.23 14.33 -9.43
N VAL A 56 -16.75 14.05 -10.64
CA VAL A 56 -17.02 12.68 -11.10
C VAL A 56 -15.73 11.88 -11.30
N ALA A 57 -14.70 12.49 -11.87
CA ALA A 57 -13.42 11.84 -12.10
C ALA A 57 -12.73 11.47 -10.77
N GLU A 58 -12.76 12.35 -9.78
CA GLU A 58 -12.18 12.12 -8.44
C GLU A 58 -12.91 11.02 -7.68
N HIS A 59 -14.25 10.99 -7.74
CA HIS A 59 -15.00 9.88 -7.15
C HIS A 59 -14.69 8.54 -7.83
N SER A 60 -14.66 8.52 -9.16
CA SER A 60 -14.28 7.32 -9.92
C SER A 60 -12.85 6.88 -9.58
N TYR A 61 -11.93 7.82 -9.37
CA TYR A 61 -10.56 7.54 -8.94
C TYR A 61 -10.51 6.88 -7.57
N ALA A 62 -11.24 7.43 -6.59
CA ALA A 62 -11.30 6.91 -5.24
C ALA A 62 -11.91 5.49 -5.18
N ASP A 63 -12.75 5.14 -6.16
CA ASP A 63 -13.30 3.80 -6.35
C ASP A 63 -12.43 2.90 -7.25
N LEU A 64 -11.17 3.28 -7.51
CA LEU A 64 -10.23 2.54 -8.36
C LEU A 64 -10.73 2.34 -9.81
N GLY A 65 -11.54 3.27 -10.31
CA GLY A 65 -12.16 3.24 -11.65
C GLY A 65 -11.15 3.09 -12.80
N PHE A 66 -9.89 3.49 -12.59
CA PHE A 66 -8.80 3.35 -13.56
C PHE A 66 -8.32 1.89 -13.74
N LEU A 67 -8.52 1.00 -12.76
CA LEU A 67 -8.20 -0.42 -12.87
C LEU A 67 -9.38 -1.29 -13.31
N HIS A 68 -10.57 -0.70 -13.39
CA HIS A 68 -11.76 -1.37 -13.90
C HIS A 68 -11.71 -1.46 -15.42
N THR A 69 -11.29 -2.61 -15.93
CA THR A 69 -11.55 -3.01 -17.31
C THR A 69 -13.03 -3.39 -17.41
N LYS A 70 -13.93 -2.41 -17.43
CA LYS A 70 -15.29 -2.70 -17.88
C LYS A 70 -15.15 -3.25 -19.29
N ASN A 71 -15.47 -4.54 -19.45
CA ASN A 71 -15.42 -5.34 -20.68
C ASN A 71 -15.15 -4.51 -21.94
N LYS A 72 -13.97 -4.68 -22.53
CA LYS A 72 -13.69 -4.26 -23.90
C LYS A 72 -14.62 -5.04 -24.84
N GLY A 73 -15.89 -4.62 -24.90
CA GLY A 73 -16.77 -4.97 -25.98
C GLY A 73 -16.12 -4.42 -27.25
N PHE A 74 -15.88 -5.32 -28.19
CA PHE A 74 -15.42 -5.03 -29.55
C PHE A 74 -16.12 -3.74 -30.03
N LEU A 75 -15.35 -2.70 -30.40
CA LEU A 75 -15.80 -1.41 -30.97
C LEU A 75 -16.09 -0.20 -30.04
N ARG A 76 -15.82 -0.21 -28.73
CA ARG A 76 -15.88 1.03 -27.92
C ARG A 76 -14.51 1.71 -27.74
N LYS A 77 -14.46 2.99 -28.12
CA LYS A 77 -13.36 3.95 -27.86
C LYS A 77 -12.88 3.82 -26.40
N ASP A 78 -11.56 3.76 -26.18
CA ASP A 78 -10.96 3.65 -24.85
C ASP A 78 -11.44 4.80 -23.95
N ASN A 79 -12.45 4.54 -23.11
CA ASN A 79 -12.99 5.49 -22.13
C ASN A 79 -12.40 5.20 -20.75
N SER A 80 -11.08 5.07 -20.69
CA SER A 80 -10.38 4.86 -19.42
C SER A 80 -10.45 6.13 -18.57
N LEU A 81 -10.39 5.99 -17.25
CA LEU A 81 -10.36 7.15 -16.35
C LEU A 81 -9.13 8.04 -16.64
N LYS A 82 -8.00 7.45 -17.05
CA LYS A 82 -6.82 8.19 -17.52
C LYS A 82 -7.16 9.10 -18.70
N THR A 83 -7.86 8.59 -19.71
CA THR A 83 -8.31 9.37 -20.88
C THR A 83 -9.26 10.50 -20.50
N VAL A 84 -10.12 10.29 -19.48
CA VAL A 84 -10.98 11.35 -18.92
C VAL A 84 -10.15 12.47 -18.32
N TYR A 85 -9.13 12.14 -17.51
CA TYR A 85 -8.20 13.13 -16.97
C TYR A 85 -7.39 13.86 -18.05
N GLU A 86 -6.90 13.15 -19.08
CA GLU A 86 -6.17 13.76 -20.21
C GLU A 86 -7.05 14.75 -21.00
N THR A 87 -8.32 14.41 -21.20
CA THR A 87 -9.31 15.28 -21.84
C THR A 87 -9.56 16.52 -20.98
N LEU A 88 -9.83 16.34 -19.68
CA LEU A 88 -10.02 17.44 -18.73
C LEU A 88 -8.83 18.39 -18.68
N LYS A 89 -7.62 17.84 -18.65
CA LYS A 89 -6.38 18.63 -18.67
C LYS A 89 -6.27 19.48 -19.94
N SER A 90 -6.59 18.89 -21.10
CA SER A 90 -6.53 19.60 -22.39
C SER A 90 -7.56 20.72 -22.47
N ASP A 91 -8.78 20.48 -21.95
CA ASP A 91 -9.84 21.49 -21.92
C ASP A 91 -9.53 22.62 -20.93
N LEU A 92 -9.04 22.31 -19.73
CA LEU A 92 -8.64 23.33 -18.75
C LEU A 92 -7.47 24.18 -19.25
N LYS A 93 -6.52 23.59 -19.97
CA LYS A 93 -5.45 24.35 -20.62
C LYS A 93 -5.99 25.33 -21.66
N ARG A 94 -7.02 24.95 -22.42
CA ARG A 94 -7.71 25.86 -23.34
C ARG A 94 -8.42 26.99 -22.59
N VAL A 95 -9.09 26.68 -21.49
CA VAL A 95 -9.74 27.69 -20.61
C VAL A 95 -8.70 28.67 -20.08
N GLU A 96 -7.55 28.18 -19.60
CA GLU A 96 -6.44 29.01 -19.16
C GLU A 96 -5.98 29.98 -20.26
N GLU A 97 -5.69 29.46 -21.46
CA GLU A 97 -5.21 30.26 -22.60
C GLU A 97 -6.23 31.32 -23.04
N MET A 98 -7.52 31.01 -23.02
CA MET A 98 -8.60 31.93 -23.42
C MET A 98 -8.94 33.01 -22.38
N THR A 99 -8.58 32.81 -21.11
CA THR A 99 -8.96 33.70 -20.01
C THR A 99 -7.82 34.56 -19.49
N ARG A 100 -6.58 34.17 -19.78
CA ARG A 100 -5.36 34.88 -19.37
C ARG A 100 -5.35 36.32 -19.90
N GLY A 101 -5.12 37.28 -19.01
CA GLY A 101 -4.97 38.69 -19.37
C GLY A 101 -6.25 39.43 -19.77
N THR A 102 -7.42 38.86 -19.46
CA THR A 102 -8.72 39.48 -19.77
C THR A 102 -9.16 40.47 -18.68
N ILE A 103 -10.06 40.05 -17.79
CA ILE A 103 -10.56 40.80 -16.63
C ILE A 103 -10.05 40.14 -15.33
N PRO A 104 -10.14 40.78 -14.15
CA PRO A 104 -9.63 40.20 -12.90
C PRO A 104 -10.14 38.77 -12.63
N ILE A 105 -11.41 38.49 -12.92
CA ILE A 105 -11.97 37.14 -12.83
C ILE A 105 -11.34 36.16 -13.84
N GLY A 106 -10.95 36.63 -15.02
CA GLY A 106 -10.21 35.82 -16.00
C GLY A 106 -8.80 35.47 -15.56
N ALA A 107 -8.11 36.36 -14.83
CA ALA A 107 -6.82 36.04 -14.21
C ALA A 107 -6.96 34.92 -13.16
N THR A 108 -8.01 34.99 -12.32
CA THR A 108 -8.32 33.94 -11.32
C THR A 108 -8.65 32.61 -12.00
N VAL A 109 -9.50 32.62 -13.03
CA VAL A 109 -9.85 31.41 -13.80
C VAL A 109 -8.61 30.80 -14.47
N ALA A 110 -7.72 31.62 -15.04
CA ALA A 110 -6.51 31.14 -15.66
C ALA A 110 -5.57 30.50 -14.63
N ASP A 111 -5.34 31.13 -13.48
CA ASP A 111 -4.48 30.57 -12.43
C ASP A 111 -5.04 29.25 -11.88
N VAL A 112 -6.33 29.21 -11.55
CA VAL A 112 -6.98 27.99 -11.06
C VAL A 112 -6.93 26.87 -12.11
N SER A 113 -7.18 27.17 -13.39
CA SER A 113 -7.13 26.18 -14.47
C SER A 113 -5.71 25.62 -14.67
N ASN A 114 -4.69 26.47 -14.63
CA ASN A 114 -3.29 26.05 -14.69
C ASN A 114 -2.93 25.10 -13.53
N GLN A 115 -3.33 25.46 -12.31
CA GLN A 115 -3.03 24.64 -11.13
C GLN A 115 -3.82 23.33 -11.12
N LEU A 116 -5.05 23.31 -11.62
CA LEU A 116 -5.80 22.07 -11.85
C LEU A 116 -5.12 21.17 -12.90
N CYS A 117 -4.50 21.74 -13.94
CA CYS A 117 -3.69 20.94 -14.87
C CYS A 117 -2.51 20.25 -14.17
N GLN A 118 -1.88 20.90 -13.19
CA GLN A 118 -0.82 20.28 -12.38
C GLN A 118 -1.38 19.17 -11.48
N TYR A 119 -2.50 19.41 -10.80
CA TYR A 119 -3.21 18.42 -9.98
C TYR A 119 -3.57 17.16 -10.80
N ILE A 120 -4.18 17.36 -11.97
CA ILE A 120 -4.58 16.28 -12.87
C ILE A 120 -3.35 15.51 -13.38
N THR A 121 -2.24 16.20 -13.63
CA THR A 121 -0.99 15.54 -14.01
C THR A 121 -0.50 14.60 -12.91
N ALA A 122 -0.52 15.05 -11.65
CA ALA A 122 -0.16 14.21 -10.51
C ALA A 122 -1.09 12.98 -10.40
N LYS A 123 -2.40 13.17 -10.61
CA LYS A 123 -3.38 12.07 -10.60
C LYS A 123 -3.12 11.04 -11.71
N ILE A 124 -2.79 11.48 -12.92
CA ILE A 124 -2.40 10.58 -14.02
C ILE A 124 -1.15 9.77 -13.66
N GLN A 125 -0.12 10.42 -13.10
CA GLN A 125 1.09 9.71 -12.66
C GLN A 125 0.81 8.70 -11.54
N LEU A 126 -0.10 9.02 -10.61
CA LEU A 126 -0.53 8.08 -9.58
C LEU A 126 -1.30 6.88 -10.18
N ILE A 127 -2.17 7.09 -11.18
CA ILE A 127 -2.81 5.99 -11.92
C ILE A 127 -1.75 5.04 -12.47
N GLU A 128 -0.74 5.59 -13.15
CA GLU A 128 0.37 4.79 -13.71
C GLU A 128 1.17 4.08 -12.63
N PHE A 129 1.36 4.71 -11.47
CA PHE A 129 2.02 4.10 -10.31
C PHE A 129 1.22 2.90 -9.77
N TYR A 130 -0.09 3.03 -9.58
CA TYR A 130 -0.95 1.92 -9.16
C TYR A 130 -0.99 0.78 -10.18
N GLU A 131 -1.09 1.10 -11.48
CA GLU A 131 -1.02 0.12 -12.56
C GLU A 131 0.32 -0.62 -12.56
N ARG A 132 1.44 0.10 -12.34
CA ARG A 132 2.76 -0.50 -12.21
C ARG A 132 2.85 -1.46 -11.03
N MET A 133 2.33 -1.07 -9.85
CA MET A 133 2.29 -1.95 -8.68
C MET A 133 1.48 -3.22 -8.95
N TYR A 134 0.29 -3.09 -9.54
CA TYR A 134 -0.56 -4.21 -9.91
C TYR A 134 0.16 -5.15 -10.90
N ASN A 135 0.66 -4.62 -12.02
CA ASN A 135 1.34 -5.40 -13.04
C ASN A 135 2.60 -6.09 -12.50
N MET A 136 3.34 -5.42 -11.61
CA MET A 136 4.50 -6.01 -10.94
C MET A 136 4.09 -7.20 -10.08
N SER A 137 2.96 -7.10 -9.36
CA SER A 137 2.48 -8.18 -8.48
C SER A 137 1.97 -9.42 -9.20
N VAL A 138 1.36 -9.24 -10.38
CA VAL A 138 0.83 -10.33 -11.23
C VAL A 138 1.96 -11.03 -11.98
N ASN A 139 2.91 -10.27 -12.53
CA ASN A 139 3.93 -10.81 -13.42
C ASN A 139 5.20 -11.25 -12.69
N ASN A 140 5.46 -10.73 -11.49
CA ASN A 140 6.67 -11.04 -10.72
C ASN A 140 6.32 -11.65 -9.37
N LYS A 141 7.06 -12.70 -9.01
CA LYS A 141 6.98 -13.29 -7.65
C LYS A 141 7.61 -12.39 -6.59
N ILE A 142 8.55 -11.55 -7.00
CA ILE A 142 9.29 -10.63 -6.14
C ILE A 142 8.89 -9.21 -6.51
N MET A 143 8.33 -8.49 -5.54
CA MET A 143 8.07 -7.08 -5.66
C MET A 143 9.37 -6.29 -5.51
N LYS A 144 9.61 -5.35 -6.42
CA LYS A 144 10.77 -4.45 -6.41
C LYS A 144 10.46 -3.16 -5.67
N TYR A 145 10.32 -3.24 -4.35
CA TYR A 145 9.87 -2.10 -3.54
C TYR A 145 10.78 -0.88 -3.61
N GLN A 146 12.09 -1.06 -3.81
CA GLN A 146 13.03 0.07 -3.95
C GLN A 146 12.75 0.91 -5.21
N GLU A 147 12.47 0.26 -6.35
CA GLU A 147 12.10 0.95 -7.61
C GLU A 147 10.75 1.68 -7.44
N LEU A 148 9.79 1.06 -6.75
CA LEU A 148 8.51 1.68 -6.44
C LEU A 148 8.68 2.90 -5.51
N LEU A 149 9.53 2.79 -4.49
CA LEU A 149 9.79 3.88 -3.55
C LEU A 149 10.36 5.10 -4.26
N GLN A 150 11.39 4.91 -5.09
CA GLN A 150 11.97 5.99 -5.90
C GLN A 150 10.92 6.64 -6.81
N SER A 151 10.03 5.83 -7.40
CA SER A 151 8.97 6.36 -8.27
C SER A 151 7.97 7.25 -7.51
N ILE A 152 7.50 6.84 -6.33
CA ILE A 152 6.51 7.64 -5.59
C ILE A 152 7.14 8.85 -4.90
N GLU A 153 8.39 8.75 -4.44
CA GLU A 153 9.16 9.89 -3.94
C GLU A 153 9.33 10.95 -5.05
N GLY A 154 9.67 10.54 -6.27
CA GLY A 154 9.77 11.44 -7.42
C GLY A 154 8.45 12.15 -7.76
N ILE A 155 7.32 11.43 -7.79
CA ILE A 155 5.99 12.05 -7.99
C ILE A 155 5.69 13.07 -6.89
N THR A 156 6.00 12.73 -5.63
CA THR A 156 5.77 13.60 -4.47
C THR A 156 6.61 14.88 -4.55
N GLU A 157 7.88 14.75 -4.92
CA GLU A 157 8.81 15.87 -5.03
C GLU A 157 8.40 16.83 -6.15
N ILE A 158 8.12 16.31 -7.36
CA ILE A 158 7.70 17.09 -8.53
C ILE A 158 6.45 17.95 -8.24
N HIS A 159 5.52 17.41 -7.45
CA HIS A 159 4.23 18.05 -7.17
C HIS A 159 4.12 18.72 -5.79
N SER A 160 5.22 18.79 -5.03
CA SER A 160 5.24 19.36 -3.67
C SER A 160 4.76 20.82 -3.61
N LEU A 161 5.11 21.61 -4.63
CA LEU A 161 4.76 23.02 -4.76
C LEU A 161 3.54 23.29 -5.64
N SER A 162 2.92 22.26 -6.23
CA SER A 162 1.71 22.40 -7.05
C SER A 162 0.50 22.86 -6.21
N CYS A 163 -0.50 23.44 -6.87
CA CYS A 163 -1.79 23.83 -6.26
C CYS A 163 -1.67 24.80 -5.07
N SER A 164 -0.91 25.88 -5.22
CA SER A 164 -0.74 26.92 -4.18
C SER A 164 -1.94 27.86 -4.01
N HIS A 165 -2.88 27.88 -4.96
CA HIS A 165 -4.09 28.69 -4.89
C HIS A 165 -4.96 28.26 -3.71
N LEU A 166 -5.42 29.23 -2.92
CA LEU A 166 -6.11 28.97 -1.65
C LEU A 166 -7.36 28.07 -1.82
N ALA A 167 -8.13 28.29 -2.89
CA ALA A 167 -9.31 27.48 -3.19
C ALA A 167 -9.01 25.99 -3.48
N LEU A 168 -7.76 25.64 -3.83
CA LEU A 168 -7.35 24.26 -4.15
C LEU A 168 -6.75 23.53 -2.94
N THR A 169 -6.66 24.19 -1.78
CA THR A 169 -6.01 23.63 -0.57
C THR A 169 -6.59 22.28 -0.15
N ALA A 170 -7.91 22.10 -0.26
CA ALA A 170 -8.57 20.86 0.13
C ALA A 170 -8.16 19.66 -0.74
N ILE A 171 -8.17 19.82 -2.07
CA ILE A 171 -7.76 18.75 -2.99
C ILE A 171 -6.24 18.52 -2.93
N LYS A 172 -5.45 19.58 -2.73
CA LYS A 172 -4.01 19.47 -2.51
C LYS A 172 -3.72 18.64 -1.26
N ALA A 173 -4.38 18.94 -0.14
CA ALA A 173 -4.20 18.18 1.10
C ALA A 173 -4.52 16.69 0.90
N SER A 174 -5.59 16.36 0.17
CA SER A 174 -5.94 14.96 -0.14
C SER A 174 -4.85 14.28 -1.00
N LEU A 175 -4.34 14.96 -2.03
CA LEU A 175 -3.26 14.44 -2.88
C LEU A 175 -1.97 14.23 -2.09
N THR A 176 -1.59 15.19 -1.24
CA THR A 176 -0.40 15.09 -0.39
C THR A 176 -0.53 13.89 0.55
N LEU A 177 -1.68 13.74 1.23
CA LEU A 177 -1.90 12.60 2.12
C LEU A 177 -1.79 11.27 1.38
N GLU A 178 -2.39 11.16 0.19
CA GLU A 178 -2.29 9.97 -0.65
C GLU A 178 -0.83 9.62 -0.97
N CYS A 179 -0.08 10.57 -1.54
CA CYS A 179 1.33 10.38 -1.89
C CYS A 179 2.17 9.99 -0.68
N GLU A 180 2.02 10.71 0.43
CA GLU A 180 2.81 10.43 1.62
C GLU A 180 2.47 9.07 2.26
N ILE A 181 1.20 8.64 2.23
CA ILE A 181 0.81 7.30 2.69
C ILE A 181 1.51 6.23 1.84
N LEU A 182 1.49 6.39 0.51
CA LEU A 182 2.16 5.46 -0.41
C LEU A 182 3.68 5.43 -0.19
N VAL A 183 4.32 6.58 0.03
CA VAL A 183 5.75 6.67 0.39
C VAL A 183 6.01 5.88 1.67
N GLN A 184 5.26 6.13 2.74
CA GLN A 184 5.48 5.47 4.03
C GLN A 184 5.21 3.96 3.98
N LEU A 185 4.17 3.50 3.30
CA LEU A 185 3.89 2.07 3.15
C LEU A 185 4.93 1.35 2.29
N THR A 186 5.37 1.98 1.19
CA THR A 186 6.42 1.41 0.32
C THR A 186 7.77 1.38 1.02
N LYS A 187 8.10 2.45 1.77
CA LYS A 187 9.29 2.50 2.63
C LYS A 187 9.25 1.41 3.69
N ALA A 188 8.12 1.19 4.35
CA ALA A 188 7.97 0.11 5.32
C ALA A 188 8.30 -1.26 4.71
N GLN A 189 7.87 -1.54 3.48
CA GLN A 189 8.21 -2.77 2.76
C GLN A 189 9.71 -2.89 2.45
N VAL A 190 10.35 -1.81 1.99
CA VAL A 190 11.80 -1.78 1.75
C VAL A 190 12.56 -2.09 3.04
N GLU A 191 12.25 -1.41 4.13
CA GLU A 191 12.95 -1.60 5.41
C GLU A 191 12.70 -3.01 5.98
N LEU A 192 11.51 -3.57 5.76
CA LEU A 192 11.14 -4.90 6.22
C LEU A 192 11.89 -6.00 5.47
N GLN A 193 12.14 -5.83 4.16
CA GLN A 193 13.00 -6.73 3.38
C GLN A 193 14.45 -6.74 3.84
N HIS A 194 14.90 -5.65 4.46
CA HIS A 194 16.23 -5.52 5.07
C HIS A 194 16.24 -5.85 6.57
N TRP A 195 15.10 -6.31 7.11
CA TRP A 195 14.93 -6.67 8.51
C TRP A 195 15.33 -5.54 9.49
N ARG A 196 14.90 -4.30 9.22
CA ARG A 196 15.19 -3.12 10.06
C ARG A 196 14.01 -2.72 10.94
N PHE A 197 14.07 -3.14 12.20
CA PHE A 197 12.96 -2.97 13.16
C PHE A 197 12.41 -1.55 13.28
N LEU A 198 13.25 -0.58 13.68
CA LEU A 198 12.80 0.77 14.01
C LEU A 198 12.35 1.54 12.77
N SER A 199 13.08 1.42 11.67
CA SER A 199 12.75 2.09 10.40
C SER A 199 11.39 1.64 9.86
N THR A 200 11.11 0.32 9.89
CA THR A 200 9.78 -0.19 9.51
C THR A 200 8.68 0.32 10.44
N LEU A 201 8.92 0.31 11.76
CA LEU A 201 7.94 0.78 12.75
C LEU A 201 7.57 2.26 12.55
N MET A 202 8.58 3.11 12.36
CA MET A 202 8.40 4.54 12.14
C MET A 202 7.64 4.81 10.83
N ALA A 203 7.96 4.08 9.76
CA ALA A 203 7.24 4.20 8.49
C ALA A 203 5.77 3.76 8.63
N LEU A 204 5.50 2.65 9.32
CA LEU A 204 4.14 2.23 9.64
C LEU A 204 3.40 3.28 10.49
N TYR A 205 4.02 3.85 11.51
CA TYR A 205 3.39 4.91 12.31
C TYR A 205 3.09 6.17 11.46
N GLY A 206 4.03 6.56 10.61
CA GLY A 206 3.89 7.67 9.67
C GLY A 206 2.73 7.48 8.70
N ALA A 207 2.53 6.25 8.19
CA ALA A 207 1.38 5.91 7.37
C ALA A 207 0.06 5.99 8.15
N GLN A 208 -0.01 5.42 9.36
CA GLN A 208 -1.22 5.45 10.20
C GLN A 208 -1.71 6.89 10.46
N THR A 209 -0.77 7.75 10.84
CA THR A 209 -1.07 9.14 11.21
C THR A 209 -1.74 9.88 10.04
N ARG A 210 -1.22 9.68 8.83
CA ARG A 210 -1.75 10.28 7.60
C ARG A 210 -3.05 9.64 7.15
N MET A 211 -3.17 8.32 7.26
CA MET A 211 -4.43 7.62 6.96
C MET A 211 -5.55 8.11 7.88
N SER A 212 -5.31 8.25 9.18
CA SER A 212 -6.28 8.83 10.12
C SER A 212 -6.56 10.31 9.87
N ALA A 213 -5.63 11.07 9.28
CA ALA A 213 -5.91 12.42 8.81
C ALA A 213 -6.83 12.42 7.58
N TRP A 214 -6.56 11.55 6.60
CA TRP A 214 -7.39 11.42 5.40
C TRP A 214 -8.79 10.89 5.71
N GLU A 215 -8.91 9.90 6.59
CA GLU A 215 -10.21 9.36 7.01
C GLU A 215 -11.13 10.43 7.58
N ARG A 216 -10.57 11.37 8.37
CA ARG A 216 -11.33 12.49 8.94
C ARG A 216 -11.86 13.44 7.87
N THR A 217 -11.21 13.56 6.72
CA THR A 217 -11.73 14.37 5.61
C THR A 217 -12.80 13.60 4.83
N LEU A 218 -12.70 12.28 4.74
CA LEU A 218 -13.68 11.44 4.03
C LEU A 218 -15.01 11.26 4.81
N GLN A 219 -14.99 11.44 6.13
CA GLN A 219 -16.20 11.37 6.96
C GLN A 219 -17.10 12.59 6.73
N SER A 220 -18.04 12.48 5.79
CA SER A 220 -19.21 13.37 5.73
C SER A 220 -20.02 13.21 7.03
N LYS A 221 -20.05 14.25 7.87
CA LYS A 221 -20.84 14.28 9.11
C LYS A 221 -22.35 14.12 8.88
N GLU A 222 -22.83 14.24 7.64
CA GLU A 222 -24.27 14.21 7.33
C GLU A 222 -24.82 12.81 7.07
N SER A 223 -23.97 11.83 6.73
CA SER A 223 -24.37 10.43 6.53
C SER A 223 -24.91 9.75 7.82
N TRP A 224 -24.81 10.43 8.96
CA TRP A 224 -25.25 9.94 10.27
C TRP A 224 -26.64 10.45 10.67
N LYS A 225 -27.24 11.41 9.95
CA LYS A 225 -28.50 12.06 10.37
C LYS A 225 -29.79 11.42 9.88
N LEU A 226 -29.75 10.36 9.07
CA LEU A 226 -30.96 9.65 8.62
C LEU A 226 -30.82 8.14 8.80
N GLY A 227 -31.35 7.62 9.91
CA GLY A 227 -31.71 6.20 10.02
C GLY A 227 -31.36 5.55 11.35
N PHE A 228 -32.22 5.73 12.36
CA PHE A 228 -32.25 4.91 13.58
C PHE A 228 -32.65 3.43 13.33
N SER A 229 -32.59 2.93 12.09
CA SER A 229 -32.93 1.54 11.72
C SER A 229 -31.94 0.87 10.74
N ALA A 230 -30.84 1.52 10.33
CA ALA A 230 -29.94 1.01 9.27
C ALA A 230 -28.69 0.26 9.78
N SER A 231 -28.72 -0.31 10.98
CA SER A 231 -27.54 -0.96 11.59
C SER A 231 -27.23 -2.36 11.07
N PHE A 232 -27.99 -2.91 10.12
CA PHE A 232 -27.77 -4.30 9.63
C PHE A 232 -27.26 -4.41 8.18
N LEU A 233 -27.10 -3.30 7.43
CA LEU A 233 -26.59 -3.32 6.04
C LEU A 233 -25.57 -2.22 5.74
N LYS A 234 -24.73 -1.83 6.70
CA LYS A 234 -23.61 -0.91 6.42
C LYS A 234 -22.52 -1.63 5.62
N ALA A 235 -22.69 -1.68 4.30
CA ALA A 235 -21.56 -1.80 3.39
C ALA A 235 -20.55 -0.70 3.77
N ASN A 236 -19.29 -1.09 3.88
CA ASN A 236 -18.20 -0.24 4.36
C ASN A 236 -18.16 1.08 3.56
N GLN A 237 -18.55 2.21 4.19
CA GLN A 237 -18.80 3.51 3.51
C GLN A 237 -17.53 4.22 3.02
N GLN A 238 -16.35 3.60 3.17
CA GLN A 238 -15.09 4.19 2.76
C GLN A 238 -14.81 3.93 1.28
N PRO A 239 -14.13 4.85 0.55
CA PRO A 239 -13.76 4.63 -0.84
C PRO A 239 -12.85 3.41 -1.02
N ALA A 240 -12.97 2.72 -2.17
CA ALA A 240 -12.25 1.46 -2.42
C ALA A 240 -10.72 1.61 -2.30
N LEU A 241 -10.17 2.75 -2.74
CA LEU A 241 -8.75 3.04 -2.62
C LEU A 241 -8.31 3.13 -1.15
N TYR A 242 -9.06 3.83 -0.31
CA TYR A 242 -8.73 3.95 1.12
C TYR A 242 -8.79 2.57 1.80
N GLN A 243 -9.82 1.77 1.50
CA GLN A 243 -9.93 0.40 2.00
C GLN A 243 -8.74 -0.48 1.58
N TRP A 244 -8.28 -0.33 0.33
CA TRP A 244 -7.10 -1.03 -0.15
C TRP A 244 -5.83 -0.61 0.60
N LEU A 245 -5.64 0.69 0.86
CA LEU A 245 -4.51 1.18 1.67
C LEU A 245 -4.54 0.61 3.10
N VAL A 246 -5.73 0.52 3.72
CA VAL A 246 -5.92 -0.12 5.04
C VAL A 246 -5.53 -1.59 4.99
N LYS A 247 -5.94 -2.30 3.93
CA LYS A 247 -5.58 -3.71 3.72
C LYS A 247 -4.07 -3.88 3.56
N LEU A 248 -3.42 -3.06 2.71
CA LEU A 248 -1.98 -3.07 2.51
C LEU A 248 -1.22 -2.82 3.81
N ARG A 249 -1.58 -1.77 4.54
CA ARG A 249 -1.00 -1.47 5.85
C ARG A 249 -1.13 -2.65 6.81
N SER A 250 -2.31 -3.25 6.89
CA SER A 250 -2.58 -4.37 7.81
C SER A 250 -1.75 -5.60 7.46
N SER A 251 -1.56 -5.89 6.17
CA SER A 251 -0.69 -6.98 5.71
C SER A 251 0.79 -6.73 6.02
N ILE A 252 1.28 -5.49 5.83
CA ILE A 252 2.65 -5.12 6.21
C ILE A 252 2.83 -5.26 7.72
N LEU A 253 1.85 -4.82 8.53
CA LEU A 253 1.90 -4.92 9.98
C LEU A 253 1.91 -6.38 10.47
N ALA A 254 1.14 -7.27 9.86
CA ALA A 254 1.15 -8.69 10.18
C ALA A 254 2.51 -9.33 9.86
N LYS A 255 3.12 -8.96 8.72
CA LYS A 255 4.48 -9.39 8.36
C LYS A 255 5.54 -8.85 9.31
N TYR A 256 5.47 -7.56 9.66
CA TYR A 256 6.32 -6.92 10.67
C TYR A 256 6.24 -7.66 12.00
N SER A 257 5.02 -7.99 12.43
CA SER A 257 4.80 -8.65 13.72
C SER A 257 5.35 -10.07 13.75
N LEU A 258 5.33 -10.77 12.61
CA LEU A 258 6.02 -12.05 12.47
C LEU A 258 7.55 -11.90 12.52
N TYR A 259 8.11 -11.00 11.70
CA TYR A 259 9.56 -10.82 11.55
C TYR A 259 10.23 -10.27 12.81
N PHE A 260 9.46 -9.61 13.68
CA PHE A 260 9.95 -9.04 14.92
C PHE A 260 9.21 -9.61 16.13
N HIS A 261 8.54 -10.77 16.00
CA HIS A 261 7.79 -11.40 17.09
C HIS A 261 8.67 -11.57 18.34
N THR A 262 9.90 -12.05 18.17
CA THR A 262 10.86 -12.22 19.26
C THR A 262 11.10 -10.90 20.00
N THR A 263 11.42 -9.83 19.27
CA THR A 263 11.61 -8.48 19.84
C THR A 263 10.36 -7.97 20.54
N LEU A 264 9.21 -8.07 19.89
CA LEU A 264 7.93 -7.58 20.43
C LEU A 264 7.56 -8.30 21.72
N SER A 265 7.73 -9.63 21.76
CA SER A 265 7.45 -10.44 22.96
C SER A 265 8.40 -10.15 24.13
N GLN A 266 9.60 -9.62 23.88
CA GLN A 266 10.53 -9.19 24.93
C GLN A 266 10.20 -7.79 25.46
N GLN A 267 9.50 -6.97 24.67
CA GLN A 267 9.17 -5.58 25.00
C GLN A 267 7.72 -5.38 25.46
N ALA A 268 6.89 -6.42 25.39
CA ALA A 268 5.49 -6.39 25.79
C ALA A 268 5.20 -7.50 26.81
N SER A 269 4.28 -7.24 27.74
CA SER A 269 3.74 -8.29 28.60
C SER A 269 2.97 -9.33 27.78
N PRO A 270 2.78 -10.57 28.29
CA PRO A 270 1.98 -11.59 27.60
C PRO A 270 0.52 -11.17 27.34
N GLY A 271 -0.03 -10.26 28.16
CA GLY A 271 -1.36 -9.69 27.94
C GLY A 271 -1.37 -8.70 26.77
N GLU A 272 -0.40 -7.79 26.74
CA GLU A 272 -0.24 -6.82 25.65
C GLU A 272 0.05 -7.52 24.33
N MET A 273 0.94 -8.51 24.31
CA MET A 273 1.26 -9.25 23.09
C MET A 273 0.03 -9.94 22.51
N ARG A 274 -0.80 -10.58 23.36
CA ARG A 274 -2.09 -11.15 22.93
C ARG A 274 -3.03 -10.09 22.37
N SER A 275 -3.12 -8.92 23.00
CA SER A 275 -3.95 -7.82 22.50
C SER A 275 -3.44 -7.24 21.17
N ILE A 276 -2.12 -7.16 20.98
CA ILE A 276 -1.51 -6.71 19.73
C ILE A 276 -1.83 -7.72 18.61
N MET A 277 -1.63 -9.02 18.87
CA MET A 277 -1.92 -10.06 17.87
C MET A 277 -3.41 -10.16 17.55
N SER A 278 -4.31 -9.99 18.53
CA SER A 278 -5.77 -10.09 18.30
C SER A 278 -6.33 -8.96 17.43
N LYS A 279 -5.62 -7.83 17.31
CA LYS A 279 -5.99 -6.71 16.43
C LYS A 279 -5.53 -6.91 14.98
N GLN A 280 -4.76 -7.96 14.70
CA GLN A 280 -4.26 -8.24 13.36
C GLN A 280 -5.27 -9.06 12.58
N ASN A 281 -5.35 -8.80 11.28
CA ASN A 281 -6.17 -9.61 10.39
C ASN A 281 -5.69 -11.06 10.31
N VAL A 282 -4.38 -11.29 10.53
CA VAL A 282 -3.77 -12.62 10.52
C VAL A 282 -2.64 -12.69 11.53
N ASP A 283 -2.70 -13.66 12.45
CA ASP A 283 -1.59 -14.02 13.33
C ASP A 283 -0.75 -15.15 12.68
N TYR A 284 0.32 -14.77 11.98
CA TYR A 284 1.21 -15.73 11.34
C TYR A 284 2.02 -16.56 12.34
N TYR A 285 2.36 -16.00 13.50
CA TYR A 285 3.12 -16.73 14.51
C TYR A 285 2.28 -17.88 15.07
N HIS A 286 1.02 -17.61 15.42
CA HIS A 286 0.07 -18.64 15.86
C HIS A 286 -0.18 -19.70 14.77
N LYS A 287 -0.27 -19.31 13.49
CA LYS A 287 -0.36 -20.26 12.37
C LYS A 287 0.84 -21.20 12.32
N ILE A 288 2.06 -20.67 12.44
CA ILE A 288 3.30 -21.48 12.49
C ILE A 288 3.29 -22.42 13.70
N GLN A 289 2.94 -21.92 14.88
CA GLN A 289 2.91 -22.71 16.11
C GLN A 289 1.84 -23.81 16.07
N SER A 290 0.70 -23.54 15.42
CA SER A 290 -0.39 -24.51 15.24
C SER A 290 -0.01 -25.58 14.22
N PHE A 291 0.57 -25.20 13.09
CA PHE A 291 1.11 -26.13 12.11
C PHE A 291 2.16 -27.04 12.73
N GLN A 292 3.08 -26.47 13.50
CA GLN A 292 4.17 -27.21 14.11
C GLN A 292 3.65 -28.34 15.01
N ARG A 293 2.70 -28.03 15.89
CA ARG A 293 2.06 -28.99 16.80
C ARG A 293 1.16 -30.00 16.09
N LYS A 294 0.36 -29.54 15.13
CA LYS A 294 -0.65 -30.39 14.44
C LYS A 294 -0.01 -31.49 13.59
N HIS A 295 1.11 -31.18 12.94
CA HIS A 295 1.77 -32.10 12.01
C HIS A 295 3.07 -32.71 12.57
N ASP A 296 3.33 -32.52 13.87
CA ASP A 296 4.49 -33.07 14.58
C ASP A 296 5.82 -32.78 13.84
N VAL A 297 5.97 -31.58 13.27
CA VAL A 297 7.26 -31.18 12.67
C VAL A 297 8.18 -30.72 13.81
N ILE A 298 9.47 -30.98 13.67
CA ILE A 298 10.47 -30.74 14.73
C ILE A 298 10.57 -29.25 15.02
N ALA A 299 10.70 -28.45 13.96
CA ALA A 299 10.79 -27.01 14.07
C ALA A 299 10.39 -26.31 12.78
N VAL A 300 9.92 -25.07 12.92
CA VAL A 300 9.79 -24.09 11.85
C VAL A 300 10.63 -22.89 12.21
N LEU A 301 11.51 -22.46 11.31
CA LEU A 301 12.43 -21.35 11.52
C LEU A 301 12.31 -20.32 10.40
N MET A 302 12.63 -19.08 10.72
CA MET A 302 12.93 -18.06 9.73
C MET A 302 14.36 -17.58 9.92
N ILE A 303 15.12 -17.56 8.82
CA ILE A 303 16.51 -17.12 8.80
C ILE A 303 16.64 -15.95 7.84
N PHE A 304 17.32 -14.90 8.29
CA PHE A 304 17.64 -13.74 7.48
C PHE A 304 19.07 -13.83 6.97
N ASP A 305 19.28 -13.57 5.68
CA ASP A 305 20.61 -13.44 5.09
C ASP A 305 21.08 -11.99 5.18
N SER A 306 21.95 -11.72 6.13
CA SER A 306 22.48 -10.38 6.41
C SER A 306 23.66 -9.96 5.53
N ARG A 307 24.09 -10.80 4.58
CA ARG A 307 25.20 -10.46 3.67
C ARG A 307 24.88 -9.19 2.87
N GLY A 308 25.80 -8.23 2.92
CA GLY A 308 25.65 -6.95 2.23
C GLY A 308 24.45 -6.13 2.70
N VAL A 309 23.97 -6.31 3.94
CA VAL A 309 22.95 -5.45 4.54
C VAL A 309 23.51 -4.79 5.79
N GLU A 310 23.62 -3.47 5.74
CA GLU A 310 23.95 -2.65 6.89
C GLU A 310 22.71 -2.39 7.75
N ASP A 311 22.93 -2.28 9.05
CA ASP A 311 21.91 -1.99 10.07
C ASP A 311 20.72 -2.95 10.15
N ALA A 312 20.82 -4.15 9.58
CA ALA A 312 19.79 -5.19 9.75
C ALA A 312 19.73 -5.68 11.20
N GLY A 313 18.53 -5.90 11.72
CA GLY A 313 18.35 -6.53 13.01
C GLY A 313 17.11 -6.11 13.78
N PRO A 314 16.89 -6.74 14.94
CA PRO A 314 15.73 -6.51 15.79
C PRO A 314 15.77 -5.18 16.55
N GLY A 315 16.82 -4.37 16.43
CA GLY A 315 16.99 -3.15 17.20
C GLY A 315 18.19 -2.31 16.77
N TYR A 316 18.44 -1.25 17.54
CA TYR A 316 19.52 -0.32 17.28
C TYR A 316 20.90 -0.97 17.41
N LYS A 317 21.74 -0.81 16.39
CA LYS A 317 23.16 -1.18 16.42
C LYS A 317 23.98 0.09 16.62
N TYR A 318 24.85 0.08 17.63
CA TYR A 318 25.73 1.23 17.89
C TYR A 318 26.77 1.35 16.77
N PRO A 319 26.94 2.53 16.12
CA PRO A 319 27.77 2.70 14.90
C PRO A 319 29.26 2.33 15.04
N ARG A 320 29.79 2.27 16.26
CA ARG A 320 31.22 1.95 16.52
C ARG A 320 31.47 0.50 16.96
N ARG A 321 30.46 -0.36 16.95
CA ARG A 321 30.68 -1.78 17.19
C ARG A 321 31.24 -2.39 15.91
N GLU A 322 32.46 -2.93 15.99
CA GLU A 322 32.98 -3.89 15.01
C GLU A 322 31.86 -4.87 14.64
N PRO A 323 31.69 -5.24 13.35
CA PRO A 323 30.69 -6.23 12.98
C PRO A 323 31.01 -7.49 13.76
N ASN A 324 30.19 -7.82 14.75
CA ASN A 324 30.33 -9.10 15.43
C ASN A 324 30.33 -10.16 14.32
N ALA A 325 31.36 -10.99 14.26
CA ALA A 325 31.45 -12.16 13.38
C ALA A 325 30.33 -13.20 13.62
N SER A 326 29.36 -12.87 14.47
CA SER A 326 28.15 -13.63 14.76
C SER A 326 27.24 -13.66 13.54
N GLY A 327 27.56 -14.59 12.63
CA GLY A 327 26.65 -15.24 11.69
C GLY A 327 25.97 -14.32 10.68
N HIS A 328 26.37 -14.45 9.42
CA HIS A 328 25.64 -13.89 8.27
C HIS A 328 24.16 -14.34 8.17
N PHE A 329 23.72 -15.29 8.99
CA PHE A 329 22.41 -15.93 8.93
C PHE A 329 21.72 -15.95 10.30
N PRO A 330 21.33 -14.79 10.87
CA PRO A 330 20.59 -14.74 12.13
C PRO A 330 19.23 -15.45 12.02
N VAL A 331 18.85 -16.13 13.11
CA VAL A 331 17.51 -16.69 13.27
C VAL A 331 16.55 -15.56 13.67
N VAL A 332 15.58 -15.29 12.82
CA VAL A 332 14.53 -14.28 13.02
C VAL A 332 13.43 -14.81 13.93
N LEU A 333 13.03 -16.06 13.69
CA LEU A 333 11.97 -16.75 14.41
C LEU A 333 12.29 -18.24 14.52
N CYS A 334 11.91 -18.87 15.62
CA CYS A 334 11.97 -20.32 15.77
C CYS A 334 10.80 -20.84 16.62
N CYS A 335 10.09 -21.85 16.09
CA CYS A 335 9.00 -22.55 16.76
C CYS A 335 9.28 -24.06 16.74
N PRO A 336 9.48 -24.72 17.90
CA PRO A 336 9.53 -24.15 19.25
C PRO A 336 10.85 -23.42 19.53
N SER A 337 10.82 -22.40 20.39
CA SER A 337 12.00 -21.55 20.69
C SER A 337 13.18 -22.32 21.29
N VAL A 338 12.93 -23.45 21.95
CA VAL A 338 13.96 -24.33 22.52
C VAL A 338 14.87 -24.98 21.47
N PHE A 339 14.43 -25.08 20.21
CA PHE A 339 15.20 -25.73 19.15
C PHE A 339 16.54 -25.02 18.86
N VAL A 340 16.59 -23.70 19.05
CA VAL A 340 17.80 -22.89 18.83
C VAL A 340 18.62 -22.62 20.09
N GLN A 341 18.14 -22.99 21.28
CA GLN A 341 18.83 -22.74 22.55
C GLN A 341 20.06 -23.64 22.77
N LYS A 342 20.23 -24.69 21.98
CA LYS A 342 21.44 -25.50 21.94
C LYS A 342 22.11 -25.27 20.57
N PRO A 343 23.38 -24.82 20.51
CA PRO A 343 24.13 -24.78 19.26
C PRO A 343 24.07 -26.17 18.66
N SER A 344 23.29 -26.34 17.60
CA SER A 344 22.97 -27.65 17.06
C SER A 344 23.50 -27.73 15.64
N VAL A 345 23.94 -28.93 15.27
CA VAL A 345 24.35 -29.32 13.91
C VAL A 345 23.31 -28.88 12.84
N HIS A 346 22.05 -28.70 13.25
CA HIS A 346 20.99 -28.16 12.39
C HIS A 346 21.28 -26.76 11.87
N LEU A 347 21.74 -25.81 12.70
CA LEU A 347 21.94 -24.43 12.26
C LEU A 347 23.08 -24.34 11.24
N ASP A 348 24.20 -25.01 11.49
CA ASP A 348 25.34 -25.05 10.56
C ASP A 348 24.93 -25.68 9.22
N ASN A 349 24.19 -26.78 9.28
CA ASN A 349 23.64 -27.44 8.09
C ASN A 349 22.69 -26.52 7.33
N ILE A 350 21.74 -25.87 8.01
CA ILE A 350 20.80 -24.95 7.36
C ILE A 350 21.55 -23.81 6.68
N GLN A 351 22.50 -23.18 7.37
CA GLN A 351 23.31 -22.09 6.80
C GLN A 351 24.08 -22.54 5.56
N LYS A 352 24.71 -23.72 5.63
CA LYS A 352 25.39 -24.32 4.48
C LYS A 352 24.43 -24.54 3.30
N ARG A 353 23.24 -25.11 3.54
CA ARG A 353 22.23 -25.34 2.50
C ARG A 353 21.68 -24.06 1.89
N ILE A 354 21.46 -23.01 2.69
CA ILE A 354 21.04 -21.70 2.16
C ILE A 354 22.09 -21.15 1.19
N LYS A 355 23.39 -21.28 1.52
CA LYS A 355 24.48 -20.86 0.62
C LYS A 355 24.52 -21.71 -0.66
N GLU A 356 24.46 -23.04 -0.53
CA GLU A 356 24.54 -23.97 -1.66
C GLU A 356 23.35 -23.84 -2.62
N ARG A 357 22.15 -23.58 -2.10
CA ARG A 357 20.90 -23.54 -2.88
C ARG A 357 20.38 -22.11 -3.11
N HIS A 358 21.24 -21.11 -2.98
CA HIS A 358 20.87 -19.70 -3.02
C HIS A 358 20.08 -19.31 -4.28
N ALA A 359 20.55 -19.72 -5.46
CA ALA A 359 19.90 -19.39 -6.73
C ALA A 359 18.47 -19.97 -6.83
N GLU A 360 18.27 -21.21 -6.37
CA GLU A 360 16.95 -21.86 -6.37
C GLU A 360 15.99 -21.21 -5.37
N LEU A 361 16.51 -20.82 -4.19
CA LEU A 361 15.72 -20.10 -3.20
C LEU A 361 15.32 -18.70 -3.72
N LEU A 362 16.21 -18.03 -4.44
CA LEU A 362 15.95 -16.71 -5.03
C LEU A 362 14.92 -16.77 -6.16
N ALA A 363 14.86 -17.86 -6.92
CA ALA A 363 13.83 -18.05 -7.96
C ALA A 363 12.41 -18.11 -7.38
N MET A 364 12.27 -18.57 -6.12
CA MET A 364 10.98 -18.68 -5.41
C MET A 364 9.91 -19.54 -6.15
N ASP A 365 10.35 -20.45 -7.03
CA ASP A 365 9.45 -21.25 -7.86
C ASP A 365 8.83 -22.44 -7.13
N LYS A 366 9.62 -23.06 -6.26
CA LYS A 366 9.24 -24.27 -5.54
C LYS A 366 9.93 -24.31 -4.19
N ILE A 367 9.44 -25.19 -3.33
CA ILE A 367 10.12 -25.52 -2.08
C ILE A 367 11.36 -26.34 -2.39
N VAL A 368 12.48 -25.96 -1.79
CA VAL A 368 13.76 -26.64 -1.93
C VAL A 368 13.90 -27.63 -0.77
N TYR A 369 13.82 -28.92 -1.08
CA TYR A 369 14.08 -29.98 -0.11
C TYR A 369 15.56 -30.31 -0.08
N CYS A 370 16.16 -30.20 1.10
CA CYS A 370 17.55 -30.54 1.36
C CYS A 370 17.61 -31.76 2.29
N LYS A 371 18.12 -32.86 1.76
CA LYS A 371 18.41 -34.10 2.49
C LYS A 371 19.82 -34.58 2.16
N ASN A 372 20.48 -35.22 3.11
CA ASN A 372 21.67 -36.02 2.86
C ASN A 372 21.31 -37.49 3.10
N VAL A 373 21.95 -38.41 2.37
CA VAL A 373 21.68 -39.86 2.48
C VAL A 373 21.95 -40.39 3.91
N LYS A 374 22.83 -39.70 4.65
CA LYS A 374 23.19 -40.01 6.04
C LYS A 374 22.43 -39.16 7.08
N ASP A 375 21.65 -38.16 6.66
CA ASP A 375 21.00 -37.24 7.58
C ASP A 375 19.63 -37.77 8.02
N VAL A 376 19.43 -37.81 9.34
CA VAL A 376 18.16 -38.17 9.99
C VAL A 376 17.06 -37.16 9.69
N TYR A 377 17.42 -35.96 9.22
CA TYR A 377 16.51 -34.83 9.05
C TYR A 377 16.47 -34.30 7.62
N THR A 378 15.27 -33.90 7.22
CA THR A 378 15.00 -33.16 5.98
C THR A 378 14.68 -31.71 6.30
N TYR A 379 15.26 -30.81 5.51
CA TYR A 379 15.00 -29.37 5.58
C TYR A 379 14.22 -28.94 4.34
N ALA A 380 12.96 -28.53 4.52
CA ALA A 380 12.18 -27.88 3.49
C ALA A 380 12.40 -26.36 3.57
N MET A 381 12.85 -25.73 2.50
CA MET A 381 13.24 -24.32 2.47
C MET A 381 12.45 -23.55 1.42
N TYR A 382 11.91 -22.38 1.77
CA TYR A 382 11.22 -21.50 0.84
C TYR A 382 11.36 -20.03 1.25
N ASN A 383 11.65 -19.16 0.29
CA ASN A 383 11.86 -17.75 0.61
C ASN A 383 10.53 -16.99 0.76
N THR A 384 10.44 -16.19 1.82
CA THR A 384 9.34 -15.22 2.02
C THR A 384 9.69 -13.84 1.45
N ASP A 385 10.98 -13.52 1.38
CA ASP A 385 11.59 -12.38 0.71
C ASP A 385 12.97 -12.80 0.16
N PRO A 386 13.62 -12.00 -0.72
CA PRO A 386 14.91 -12.37 -1.31
C PRO A 386 16.00 -12.75 -0.30
N LYS A 387 15.95 -12.16 0.91
CA LYS A 387 16.90 -12.41 2.01
C LYS A 387 16.26 -13.12 3.22
N MET A 388 15.02 -13.61 3.12
CA MET A 388 14.30 -14.21 4.24
C MET A 388 13.81 -15.61 3.90
N THR A 389 14.42 -16.63 4.50
CA THR A 389 14.13 -18.04 4.23
C THR A 389 13.30 -18.66 5.36
N LEU A 390 12.13 -19.21 5.02
CA LEU A 390 11.35 -20.08 5.91
C LEU A 390 11.88 -21.51 5.77
N ILE A 391 12.14 -22.16 6.90
CA ILE A 391 12.62 -23.54 6.98
C ILE A 391 11.67 -24.37 7.84
N THR A 392 11.28 -25.55 7.36
CA THR A 392 10.63 -26.59 8.17
C THR A 392 11.56 -27.78 8.32
N VAL A 393 11.76 -28.26 9.55
CA VAL A 393 12.61 -29.40 9.90
C VAL A 393 11.74 -30.57 10.32
N PHE A 394 11.98 -31.75 9.73
CA PHE A 394 11.28 -32.99 10.08
C PHE A 394 12.17 -34.21 9.80
N GLU A 395 11.82 -35.36 10.38
CA GLU A 395 12.58 -36.61 10.20
C GLU A 395 12.46 -37.15 8.77
N SER A 396 13.60 -37.52 8.17
CA SER A 396 13.68 -38.05 6.80
C SER A 396 12.80 -39.29 6.58
N GLY A 397 12.68 -40.14 7.59
CA GLY A 397 11.86 -41.36 7.53
C GLY A 397 10.34 -41.11 7.41
N LYS A 398 9.86 -39.93 7.82
CA LYS A 398 8.44 -39.53 7.76
C LYS A 398 8.14 -38.59 6.59
N GLN A 399 9.05 -38.48 5.62
CA GLN A 399 8.93 -37.50 4.54
C GLN A 399 7.66 -37.69 3.71
N LYS A 400 7.36 -38.91 3.26
CA LYS A 400 6.20 -39.19 2.39
C LYS A 400 4.87 -38.77 3.04
N ASP A 401 4.76 -38.88 4.36
CA ASP A 401 3.53 -38.56 5.10
C ASP A 401 3.38 -37.06 5.36
N LYS A 402 4.51 -36.33 5.52
CA LYS A 402 4.52 -34.92 5.90
C LYS A 402 4.68 -33.96 4.72
N GLU A 403 5.23 -34.41 3.59
CA GLU A 403 5.62 -33.55 2.47
C GLU A 403 4.45 -32.76 1.86
N SER A 404 3.27 -33.37 1.73
CA SER A 404 2.08 -32.69 1.22
C SER A 404 1.63 -31.55 2.13
N HIS A 405 1.59 -31.79 3.45
CA HIS A 405 1.23 -30.80 4.46
C HIS A 405 2.25 -29.67 4.56
N VAL A 406 3.54 -30.00 4.54
CA VAL A 406 4.63 -29.02 4.51
C VAL A 406 4.54 -28.17 3.24
N THR A 407 4.30 -28.80 2.10
CA THR A 407 4.22 -28.11 0.81
C THR A 407 3.07 -27.10 0.78
N SER A 408 1.86 -27.53 1.14
CA SER A 408 0.70 -26.65 1.20
C SER A 408 0.93 -25.52 2.19
N PHE A 409 1.35 -25.82 3.42
CA PHE A 409 1.57 -24.81 4.46
C PHE A 409 2.60 -23.76 4.07
N MET A 410 3.79 -24.18 3.62
CA MET A 410 4.87 -23.25 3.29
C MET A 410 4.50 -22.41 2.06
N THR A 411 3.85 -23.00 1.06
CA THR A 411 3.42 -22.26 -0.14
C THR A 411 2.39 -21.20 0.24
N ASP A 412 1.35 -21.57 1.00
CA ASP A 412 0.30 -20.65 1.43
C ASP A 412 0.82 -19.53 2.32
N LEU A 413 1.66 -19.88 3.31
CA LEU A 413 2.24 -18.90 4.23
C LEU A 413 3.15 -17.92 3.49
N CYS A 414 4.07 -18.41 2.64
CA CYS A 414 4.97 -17.54 1.89
C CYS A 414 4.21 -16.64 0.89
N MET A 415 3.18 -17.16 0.20
CA MET A 415 2.33 -16.34 -0.67
C MET A 415 1.62 -15.22 0.09
N GLN A 416 1.12 -15.51 1.30
CA GLN A 416 0.49 -14.49 2.15
C GLN A 416 1.50 -13.43 2.60
N ILE A 417 2.69 -13.84 3.06
CA ILE A 417 3.73 -12.94 3.56
C ILE A 417 4.30 -12.04 2.46
N ARG A 418 4.41 -12.51 1.21
CA ARG A 418 4.90 -11.69 0.09
C ARG A 418 3.99 -10.51 -0.27
N CYS A 419 2.74 -10.53 0.20
CA CYS A 419 1.73 -9.49 -0.04
C CYS A 419 1.31 -9.29 -1.51
N ASN A 420 1.78 -10.09 -2.48
CA ASN A 420 1.37 -9.97 -3.90
C ASN A 420 -0.14 -9.91 -4.06
N LYS A 421 -0.88 -10.80 -3.39
CA LYS A 421 -2.36 -10.84 -3.45
C LYS A 421 -3.04 -9.56 -2.96
N VAL A 422 -2.37 -8.78 -2.12
CA VAL A 422 -2.90 -7.47 -1.70
C VAL A 422 -2.77 -6.47 -2.83
N TYR A 423 -1.61 -6.41 -3.50
CA TYR A 423 -1.42 -5.58 -4.70
C TYR A 423 -2.30 -6.04 -5.87
N GLU A 424 -2.47 -7.34 -6.08
CA GLU A 424 -3.39 -7.87 -7.10
C GLU A 424 -4.84 -7.42 -6.83
N SER A 425 -5.24 -7.26 -5.57
CA SER A 425 -6.58 -6.79 -5.19
C SER A 425 -6.82 -5.28 -5.42
N LEU A 426 -5.83 -4.54 -5.94
CA LEU A 426 -6.05 -3.21 -6.52
C LEU A 426 -7.06 -3.27 -7.66
N ARG A 427 -7.02 -4.35 -8.44
CA ARG A 427 -8.06 -4.66 -9.40
C ARG A 427 -9.11 -5.49 -8.67
N LEU A 428 -10.27 -4.89 -8.41
CA LEU A 428 -11.39 -5.61 -7.83
C LEU A 428 -11.76 -6.78 -8.76
N SER A 429 -11.39 -7.99 -8.36
CA SER A 429 -11.92 -9.21 -8.96
C SER A 429 -13.42 -9.22 -8.66
N LYS A 430 -14.24 -9.27 -9.71
CA LYS A 430 -15.68 -9.52 -9.56
C LYS A 430 -15.95 -10.81 -8.83
#